data_AF-A0A8C4I300-F1
#
_entry.id   AF-A0A8C4I300-F1
#
_cell.length_a   1.000
_cell.length_b   1.000
_cell.length_c   1.000
_cell.angle_alpha   90.00
_cell.angle_beta   90.00
_cell.angle_gamma   90.00
#
_symmetry.space_group_name_H-M   'P 1'
#
loop_
_entity.id
_entity.type
_entity.pdbx_description
1 polymer ?
#
loop_
_entity_poly.entity_id
_entity_poly.type
_entity_poly.pdbx_seq_one_letter_code
_entity_poly.pdbx_strand_id
1 'polypeptide(L)'
;TLMVCHLFQLTVKAFLPQMKAQNHGHIVTIASVLGLFSTACVEDYCASKFAAVGFHESLAHELLAEEVEGVKTTLVCPYIVDTGMFAGCKIREEVELLLPPLEPQYCVEQAMNAILIDQPLVCIPRLTYLPFLSRALLPWESNVVTYRFMGSDKCMYPFIDSMNKQPTNGSVQVA
;
A
#
# COMPACT_ATOMS: atom_id res chain seq x y z
N THR A 1 5.09 12.06 6.92
CA THR A 1 5.39 10.66 7.29
C THR A 1 5.23 10.37 8.77
N LEU A 2 5.88 11.10 9.69
CA LEU A 2 5.77 10.88 11.15
C LEU A 2 4.33 10.83 11.70
N MET A 3 3.44 11.70 11.20
CA MET A 3 2.03 11.76 11.65
C MET A 3 1.25 10.46 11.35
N VAL A 4 1.53 9.80 10.22
CA VAL A 4 0.83 8.58 9.80
C VAL A 4 1.25 7.39 10.68
N CYS A 5 2.56 7.24 10.93
CA CYS A 5 3.07 6.25 11.90
C CYS A 5 2.48 6.47 13.29
N HIS A 6 2.36 7.73 13.71
CA HIS A 6 1.84 8.07 15.02
C HIS A 6 0.38 7.65 15.19
N LEU A 7 -0.45 7.86 14.16
CA LEU A 7 -1.85 7.42 14.18
C LEU A 7 -1.97 5.89 14.29
N PHE A 8 -1.22 5.14 13.47
CA PHE A 8 -1.19 3.67 13.55
C PHE A 8 -0.76 3.18 14.94
N GLN A 9 0.28 3.79 15.50
CA GLN A 9 0.76 3.48 16.84
C GLN A 9 -0.29 3.76 17.93
N LEU A 10 -1.03 4.86 17.84
CA LEU A 10 -2.05 5.21 18.83
C LEU A 10 -3.20 4.20 18.84
N THR A 11 -3.70 3.81 17.66
CA THR A 11 -4.77 2.81 17.55
C THR A 11 -4.31 1.47 18.12
N VAL A 12 -3.13 0.97 17.71
CA VAL A 12 -2.62 -0.30 18.22
C VAL A 12 -2.38 -0.23 19.73
N LYS A 13 -1.77 0.83 20.26
CA LYS A 13 -1.54 0.99 21.70
C LYS A 13 -2.83 0.98 22.52
N ALA A 14 -3.94 1.46 21.96
CA ALA A 14 -5.23 1.47 22.64
C ALA A 14 -5.84 0.05 22.79
N PHE A 15 -5.74 -0.79 21.76
CA PHE A 15 -6.43 -2.10 21.73
C PHE A 15 -5.52 -3.28 22.04
N LEU A 16 -4.23 -3.19 21.72
CA LEU A 16 -3.28 -4.30 21.84
C LEU A 16 -3.14 -4.86 23.26
N PRO A 17 -3.09 -4.05 24.35
CA PRO A 17 -2.97 -4.59 25.70
C PRO A 17 -4.13 -5.54 26.06
N GLN A 18 -5.35 -5.21 25.63
CA GLN A 18 -6.52 -6.06 25.88
C GLN A 18 -6.51 -7.32 25.01
N MET A 19 -6.12 -7.21 23.74
CA MET A 19 -5.94 -8.38 22.85
C MET A 19 -4.91 -9.36 23.42
N LYS A 20 -3.77 -8.84 23.93
CA LYS A 20 -2.73 -9.64 24.60
C LYS A 20 -3.26 -10.30 25.87
N ALA A 21 -3.98 -9.55 26.72
CA ALA A 21 -4.55 -10.09 27.95
C ALA A 21 -5.57 -11.21 27.70
N GLN A 22 -6.31 -11.14 26.59
CA GLN A 22 -7.25 -12.18 26.16
C GLN A 22 -6.60 -13.27 25.32
N ASN A 23 -5.32 -13.09 24.92
CA ASN A 23 -4.63 -13.86 23.89
C ASN A 23 -5.55 -14.12 22.68
N HIS A 24 -6.24 -13.07 22.23
CA HIS A 24 -7.18 -13.16 21.12
C HIS A 24 -7.35 -11.79 20.46
N GLY A 25 -7.19 -11.75 19.14
CA GLY A 25 -7.44 -10.55 18.35
C GLY A 25 -6.82 -10.64 16.97
N HIS A 26 -7.10 -9.64 16.13
CA HIS A 26 -6.51 -9.53 14.80
C HIS A 26 -6.24 -8.07 14.47
N ILE A 27 -4.97 -7.77 14.17
CA ILE A 27 -4.55 -6.45 13.70
C ILE A 27 -4.37 -6.49 12.19
N VAL A 28 -5.23 -5.76 11.48
CA VAL A 28 -5.21 -5.67 10.02
C VAL A 28 -4.67 -4.30 9.61
N THR A 29 -3.63 -4.29 8.78
CA THR A 29 -3.04 -3.05 8.24
C THR A 29 -3.30 -2.94 6.75
N ILE A 30 -4.04 -1.91 6.34
CA ILE A 30 -4.30 -1.61 4.93
C ILE A 30 -3.21 -0.66 4.40
N ALA A 31 -2.25 -1.23 3.68
CA ALA A 31 -1.13 -0.51 3.09
C ALA A 31 -1.36 -0.27 1.58
N SER A 32 -0.41 -0.69 0.74
CA SER A 32 -0.42 -0.63 -0.71
C SER A 32 0.78 -1.43 -1.22
N VAL A 33 0.73 -1.91 -2.46
CA VAL A 33 1.94 -2.43 -3.14
C VAL A 33 3.05 -1.38 -3.22
N LEU A 34 2.71 -0.08 -3.21
CA LEU A 34 3.67 1.02 -3.13
C LEU A 34 4.31 1.20 -1.75
N GLY A 35 3.96 0.36 -0.78
CA GLY A 35 4.69 0.19 0.48
C GLY A 35 5.73 -0.94 0.44
N LEU A 36 5.76 -1.73 -0.64
CA LEU A 36 6.69 -2.85 -0.85
C LEU A 36 7.74 -2.51 -1.91
N PHE A 37 7.32 -1.78 -2.94
CA PHE A 37 8.19 -1.16 -3.96
C PHE A 37 7.72 0.27 -4.23
N SER A 38 8.45 1.04 -5.03
CA SER A 38 8.16 2.47 -5.24
C SER A 38 8.20 2.84 -6.71
N THR A 39 7.52 3.93 -7.06
CA THR A 39 7.60 4.54 -8.39
C THR A 39 7.73 6.06 -8.29
N ALA A 40 7.99 6.73 -9.41
CA ALA A 40 8.20 8.16 -9.48
C ALA A 40 6.90 8.97 -9.27
N CYS A 41 7.04 10.19 -8.75
CA CYS A 41 5.99 11.20 -8.59
C CYS A 41 4.84 10.84 -7.64
N VAL A 42 5.09 9.91 -6.71
CA VAL A 42 4.23 9.50 -5.59
C VAL A 42 5.08 9.21 -4.34
N GLU A 43 6.18 9.94 -4.16
CA GLU A 43 7.18 9.67 -3.13
C GLU A 43 6.66 9.81 -1.70
N ASP A 44 5.77 10.78 -1.45
CA ASP A 44 5.13 11.03 -0.16
C ASP A 44 4.14 9.91 0.20
N TYR A 45 3.34 9.49 -0.78
CA TYR A 45 2.44 8.34 -0.69
C TYR A 45 3.24 7.07 -0.43
N CYS A 46 4.28 6.80 -1.22
CA CYS A 46 5.17 5.65 -1.04
C CYS A 46 5.77 5.68 0.38
N ALA A 47 6.37 6.79 0.80
CA ALA A 47 6.94 6.92 2.14
C ALA A 47 5.93 6.59 3.25
N SER A 48 4.68 7.05 3.12
CA SER A 48 3.62 6.71 4.09
C SER A 48 3.28 5.22 4.12
N LYS A 49 3.26 4.55 2.96
CA LYS A 49 2.90 3.14 2.85
C LYS A 49 4.05 2.22 3.24
N PHE A 50 5.30 2.57 2.93
CA PHE A 50 6.49 1.90 3.47
C PHE A 50 6.50 1.96 5.00
N ALA A 51 6.14 3.11 5.57
CA ALA A 51 6.09 3.25 7.02
C ALA A 51 4.97 2.43 7.67
N ALA A 52 3.83 2.25 6.99
CA ALA A 52 2.77 1.34 7.43
C ALA A 52 3.20 -0.13 7.38
N VAL A 53 3.90 -0.54 6.31
CA VAL A 53 4.46 -1.90 6.18
C VAL A 53 5.49 -2.16 7.28
N GLY A 54 6.47 -1.28 7.44
CA GLY A 54 7.51 -1.46 8.47
C GLY A 54 6.96 -1.45 9.90
N PHE A 55 5.94 -0.62 10.17
CA PHE A 55 5.23 -0.67 11.45
C PHE A 55 4.55 -2.04 11.68
N HIS A 56 3.84 -2.56 10.66
CA HIS A 56 3.17 -3.85 10.74
C HIS A 56 4.16 -5.00 10.97
N GLU A 57 5.25 -5.03 10.21
CA GLU A 57 6.29 -6.05 10.35
C GLU A 57 6.94 -6.01 11.73
N SER A 58 7.29 -4.81 12.23
CA SER A 58 7.84 -4.64 13.58
C SER A 58 6.89 -5.15 14.65
N LEU A 59 5.60 -4.80 14.56
CA LEU A 59 4.58 -5.25 15.51
C LEU A 59 4.41 -6.78 15.47
N ALA A 60 4.36 -7.38 14.29
CA ALA A 60 4.27 -8.84 14.16
C ALA A 60 5.48 -9.53 14.80
N HIS A 61 6.69 -8.99 14.61
CA HIS A 61 7.89 -9.50 15.27
C HIS A 61 7.84 -9.35 16.80
N GLU A 62 7.33 -8.24 17.33
CA GLU A 62 7.13 -8.05 18.77
C GLU A 62 6.18 -9.11 19.36
N LEU A 63 5.04 -9.37 18.71
CA LEU A 63 4.08 -10.38 19.16
C LEU A 63 4.68 -11.80 19.16
N LEU A 64 5.47 -12.13 18.15
CA LEU A 64 6.18 -13.41 18.07
C LEU A 64 7.24 -13.53 19.18
N ALA A 65 8.00 -12.47 19.44
CA ALA A 65 9.03 -12.45 20.48
C ALA A 65 8.44 -12.53 21.90
N GLU A 66 7.22 -12.06 22.10
CA GLU A 66 6.46 -12.15 23.35
C GLU A 66 5.63 -13.45 23.46
N GLU A 67 5.73 -14.37 22.49
CA GLU A 67 5.00 -15.64 22.45
C GLU A 67 3.46 -15.47 22.49
N VAL A 68 2.95 -14.38 21.93
CA VAL A 68 1.51 -14.09 21.82
C VAL A 68 0.93 -14.76 20.58
N GLU A 69 0.51 -16.01 20.68
CA GLU A 69 0.03 -16.80 19.53
C GLU A 69 -1.40 -16.44 19.07
N GLY A 70 -2.23 -15.89 19.96
CA GLY A 70 -3.65 -15.66 19.71
C GLY A 70 -3.99 -14.30 19.10
N VAL A 71 -3.01 -13.39 19.01
CA VAL A 71 -3.17 -12.11 18.32
C VAL A 71 -2.57 -12.23 16.92
N LYS A 72 -3.43 -12.26 15.91
CA LYS A 72 -3.05 -12.41 14.49
C LYS A 72 -2.76 -11.06 13.85
N THR A 73 -2.00 -11.07 12.77
CA THR A 73 -1.69 -9.86 11.99
C THR A 73 -1.84 -10.15 10.50
N THR A 74 -2.51 -9.26 9.76
CA THR A 74 -2.62 -9.33 8.29
C THR A 74 -2.30 -7.99 7.65
N LEU A 75 -1.32 -7.98 6.76
CA LEU A 75 -0.95 -6.84 5.93
C LEU A 75 -1.62 -6.95 4.56
N VAL A 76 -2.46 -5.98 4.21
CA VAL A 76 -3.15 -5.92 2.92
C VAL A 76 -2.49 -4.87 2.04
N CYS A 77 -1.93 -5.30 0.91
CA CYS A 77 -1.23 -4.46 -0.06
C CYS A 77 -1.96 -4.46 -1.40
N PRO A 78 -2.99 -3.62 -1.56
CA PRO A 78 -3.68 -3.49 -2.84
C PRO A 78 -2.86 -2.70 -3.85
N TYR A 79 -3.05 -3.06 -5.12
CA TYR A 79 -2.71 -2.26 -6.30
C TYR A 79 -3.68 -1.10 -6.46
N ILE A 80 -3.65 -0.41 -7.61
CA ILE A 80 -4.61 0.62 -7.98
C ILE A 80 -6.02 0.03 -7.88
N VAL A 81 -6.86 0.67 -7.05
CA VAL A 81 -8.28 0.36 -6.92
C VAL A 81 -9.07 1.50 -7.55
N ASP A 82 -10.10 1.15 -8.33
CA ASP A 82 -10.95 2.12 -9.03
C ASP A 82 -11.94 2.81 -8.06
N THR A 83 -11.39 3.68 -7.22
CA THR A 83 -12.13 4.53 -6.28
C THR A 83 -12.02 6.02 -6.64
N GLY A 84 -11.41 6.35 -7.79
CA GLY A 84 -11.09 7.71 -8.22
C GLY A 84 -9.77 8.28 -7.66
N MET A 85 -9.13 7.62 -6.69
CA MET A 85 -7.88 8.12 -6.06
C MET A 85 -6.70 8.29 -7.03
N PHE A 86 -6.62 7.44 -8.06
CA PHE A 86 -5.57 7.48 -9.09
C PHE A 86 -6.15 7.78 -10.48
N ALA A 87 -7.30 8.46 -10.56
CA ALA A 87 -7.94 8.79 -11.83
C ALA A 87 -7.00 9.64 -12.70
N GLY A 88 -6.57 9.12 -13.85
CA GLY A 88 -5.62 9.77 -14.76
C GLY A 88 -4.18 9.24 -14.69
N CYS A 89 -3.88 8.32 -13.77
CA CYS A 89 -2.66 7.50 -13.85
C CYS A 89 -2.72 6.62 -15.10
N LYS A 90 -1.64 6.55 -15.88
CA LYS A 90 -1.55 5.70 -17.08
C LYS A 90 -0.27 4.91 -17.08
N ILE A 91 -0.38 3.59 -17.05
CA ILE A 91 0.76 2.70 -17.32
C ILE A 91 0.79 2.34 -18.80
N ARG A 92 1.80 1.58 -19.24
CA ARG A 92 1.79 1.02 -20.61
C ARG A 92 0.57 0.15 -20.83
N GLU A 93 -0.06 0.26 -22.01
CA GLU A 93 -1.30 -0.44 -22.35
C GLU A 93 -1.15 -1.97 -22.20
N GLU A 94 -0.01 -2.54 -22.58
CA GLU A 94 0.22 -3.98 -22.45
C GLU A 94 0.26 -4.45 -20.99
N VAL A 95 0.75 -3.58 -20.11
CA VAL A 95 0.79 -3.82 -18.66
C VAL A 95 -0.59 -3.61 -18.05
N GLU A 96 -1.35 -2.62 -18.53
CA GLU A 96 -2.74 -2.37 -18.09
C GLU A 96 -3.68 -3.51 -18.47
N LEU A 97 -3.48 -4.14 -19.63
CA LEU A 97 -4.21 -5.35 -20.01
C LEU A 97 -3.92 -6.53 -19.07
N LEU A 98 -2.70 -6.61 -18.55
CA LEU A 98 -2.28 -7.67 -17.63
C LEU A 98 -2.66 -7.36 -16.16
N LEU A 99 -2.64 -6.09 -15.78
CA LEU A 99 -2.86 -5.57 -14.44
C LEU A 99 -3.82 -4.37 -14.49
N PRO A 100 -5.11 -4.60 -14.80
CA PRO A 100 -6.09 -3.53 -14.83
C PRO A 100 -6.35 -2.99 -13.40
N PRO A 101 -6.87 -1.75 -13.28
CA PRO A 101 -7.38 -1.26 -12.01
C PRO A 101 -8.37 -2.23 -11.36
N LEU A 102 -8.24 -2.41 -10.05
CA LEU A 102 -9.07 -3.34 -9.31
C LEU A 102 -10.45 -2.77 -9.03
N GLU A 103 -11.48 -3.58 -9.21
CA GLU A 103 -12.80 -3.27 -8.67
C GLU A 103 -12.73 -3.23 -7.12
N PRO A 104 -13.35 -2.23 -6.46
CA PRO A 104 -13.34 -2.13 -5.01
C PRO A 104 -13.87 -3.37 -4.31
N GLN A 105 -14.95 -3.96 -4.83
CA GLN A 105 -15.58 -5.15 -4.27
C GLN A 105 -14.63 -6.35 -4.29
N TYR A 106 -13.95 -6.59 -5.41
CA TYR A 106 -12.94 -7.63 -5.51
C TYR A 106 -11.79 -7.42 -4.53
N CYS A 107 -11.32 -6.18 -4.37
CA CYS A 107 -10.27 -5.87 -3.40
C CYS A 107 -10.69 -6.21 -1.96
N VAL A 108 -11.93 -5.87 -1.59
CA VAL A 108 -12.49 -6.20 -0.27
C VAL A 108 -12.60 -7.70 -0.08
N GLU A 109 -13.11 -8.43 -1.07
CA GLU A 109 -13.25 -9.89 -1.00
C GLU A 109 -11.90 -10.58 -0.79
N GLN A 110 -10.87 -10.18 -1.54
CA GLN A 110 -9.53 -10.75 -1.38
C GLN A 110 -8.91 -10.39 -0.03
N ALA A 111 -9.13 -9.16 0.46
CA ALA A 111 -8.68 -8.74 1.78
C ALA A 111 -9.38 -9.54 2.90
N MET A 112 -10.71 -9.69 2.82
CA MET A 112 -11.49 -10.46 3.78
C MET A 112 -11.09 -11.94 3.79
N ASN A 113 -10.89 -12.54 2.61
CA ASN A 113 -10.40 -13.92 2.52
C ASN A 113 -9.03 -14.08 3.20
N ALA A 114 -8.11 -13.14 3.01
CA ALA A 114 -6.80 -13.16 3.66
C ALA A 114 -6.90 -13.02 5.19
N ILE A 115 -7.80 -12.16 5.68
CA ILE A 115 -8.08 -11.99 7.11
C ILE A 115 -8.64 -13.29 7.68
N LEU A 116 -9.62 -13.92 7.02
CA LEU A 116 -10.27 -15.14 7.52
C LEU A 116 -9.36 -16.37 7.59
N ILE A 117 -8.25 -16.38 6.85
CA ILE A 117 -7.27 -17.48 6.85
C ILE A 117 -5.97 -17.10 7.56
N ASP A 118 -5.96 -16.02 8.34
CA ASP A 118 -4.77 -15.51 9.06
C ASP A 118 -3.54 -15.31 8.16
N GLN A 119 -3.75 -14.91 6.90
CA GLN A 119 -2.64 -14.70 5.98
C GLN A 119 -1.84 -13.46 6.42
N PRO A 120 -0.51 -13.57 6.64
CA PRO A 120 0.28 -12.46 7.19
C PRO A 120 0.46 -11.30 6.21
N LEU A 121 0.53 -11.59 4.90
CA LEU A 121 0.65 -10.60 3.82
C LEU A 121 -0.17 -11.04 2.62
N VAL A 122 -1.04 -10.16 2.11
CA VAL A 122 -1.77 -10.33 0.85
C VAL A 122 -1.49 -9.17 -0.11
N CYS A 123 -0.97 -9.48 -1.29
CA CYS A 123 -0.87 -8.54 -2.41
C CYS A 123 -2.03 -8.75 -3.38
N ILE A 124 -2.72 -7.67 -3.75
CA ILE A 124 -3.91 -7.74 -4.61
C ILE A 124 -3.65 -6.89 -5.87
N PRO A 125 -3.70 -7.44 -7.09
CA PRO A 125 -3.78 -8.88 -7.39
C PRO A 125 -2.46 -9.58 -7.05
N ARG A 126 -2.47 -10.91 -6.86
CA ARG A 126 -1.28 -11.68 -6.47
C ARG A 126 -0.09 -11.51 -7.43
N LEU A 127 -0.33 -11.14 -8.67
CA LEU A 127 0.74 -10.87 -9.64
C LEU A 127 1.69 -9.75 -9.18
N THR A 128 1.27 -8.85 -8.29
CA THR A 128 2.13 -7.79 -7.73
C THR A 128 3.17 -8.28 -6.72
N TYR A 129 3.18 -9.57 -6.36
CA TYR A 129 4.35 -10.17 -5.70
C TYR A 129 5.60 -10.15 -6.60
N LEU A 130 5.46 -10.17 -7.92
CA LEU A 130 6.60 -10.16 -8.85
C LEU A 130 7.48 -8.90 -8.72
N PRO A 131 6.94 -7.66 -8.82
CA PRO A 131 7.75 -6.46 -8.63
C PRO A 131 8.31 -6.32 -7.20
N PHE A 132 7.60 -6.85 -6.20
CA PHE A 132 8.13 -6.92 -4.84
C PHE A 132 9.38 -7.83 -4.77
N LEU A 133 9.30 -9.03 -5.34
CA LEU A 133 10.43 -9.96 -5.38
C LEU A 133 11.56 -9.46 -6.28
N SER A 134 11.24 -8.80 -7.40
CA SER A 134 12.26 -8.24 -8.30
C SER A 134 13.08 -7.17 -7.59
N ARG A 135 12.44 -6.34 -6.75
CA ARG A 135 13.13 -5.37 -5.89
C ARG A 135 14.10 -6.05 -4.92
N ALA A 136 13.73 -7.19 -4.36
CA ALA A 136 14.56 -7.92 -3.41
C ALA A 136 15.71 -8.70 -4.07
N LEU A 137 15.51 -9.22 -5.29
CA LEU A 137 16.45 -10.12 -5.96
C LEU A 137 17.36 -9.44 -6.98
N LEU A 138 16.90 -8.39 -7.65
CA LEU A 138 17.65 -7.74 -8.73
C LEU A 138 18.44 -6.51 -8.23
N PRO A 139 19.63 -6.24 -8.79
CA PRO A 139 20.33 -4.97 -8.59
C PRO A 139 19.48 -3.76 -8.99
N TRP A 140 19.77 -2.60 -8.40
CA TRP A 140 19.01 -1.37 -8.60
C TRP A 140 18.86 -1.00 -10.09
N GLU A 141 19.93 -1.10 -10.85
CA GLU A 141 19.96 -0.76 -12.28
C GLU A 141 19.01 -1.65 -13.09
N SER A 142 18.95 -2.95 -12.76
CA SER A 142 18.06 -3.90 -13.41
C SER A 142 16.60 -3.59 -13.10
N ASN A 143 16.30 -3.26 -11.84
CA ASN A 143 14.96 -2.83 -11.45
C ASN A 143 14.53 -1.55 -12.19
N VAL A 144 15.42 -0.57 -12.33
CA VAL A 144 15.14 0.66 -13.09
C VAL A 144 14.79 0.37 -14.55
N VAL A 145 15.49 -0.56 -15.20
CA VAL A 145 15.18 -0.98 -16.58
C VAL A 145 13.79 -1.63 -16.64
N THR A 146 13.46 -2.51 -15.68
CA THR A 146 12.13 -3.13 -15.59
C THR A 146 11.02 -2.09 -15.43
N TYR A 147 11.18 -1.11 -14.51
CA TYR A 147 10.19 -0.06 -14.30
C TYR A 147 9.99 0.82 -15.55
N ARG A 148 11.07 1.17 -16.25
CA ARG A 148 11.02 1.89 -17.53
C ARG A 148 10.33 1.08 -18.62
N PHE A 149 10.62 -0.22 -18.70
CA PHE A 149 9.98 -1.12 -19.65
C PHE A 149 8.48 -1.26 -19.39
N MET A 150 8.06 -1.24 -18.13
CA MET A 150 6.64 -1.28 -17.75
C MET A 150 5.95 0.09 -17.86
N GLY A 151 6.70 1.17 -18.10
CA GLY A 151 6.19 2.54 -18.12
C GLY A 151 5.76 3.07 -16.75
N SER A 152 6.15 2.38 -15.67
CA SER A 152 5.78 2.76 -14.30
C SER A 152 6.46 4.05 -13.86
N ASP A 153 7.65 4.35 -14.38
CA ASP A 153 8.40 5.58 -14.09
C ASP A 153 7.71 6.86 -14.59
N LYS A 154 6.77 6.72 -15.54
CA LYS A 154 6.03 7.85 -16.11
C LYS A 154 4.53 7.82 -15.82
N CYS A 155 4.06 6.90 -14.99
CA CYS A 155 2.63 6.64 -14.91
C CYS A 155 1.80 7.79 -14.32
N MET A 156 2.43 8.62 -13.50
CA MET A 156 1.80 9.76 -12.82
C MET A 156 1.91 11.08 -13.59
N TYR A 157 2.69 11.15 -14.67
CA TYR A 157 2.84 12.40 -15.45
C TYR A 157 1.50 12.90 -16.02
N PRO A 158 0.64 12.05 -16.63
CA PRO A 158 -0.65 12.52 -17.14
C PRO A 158 -1.58 13.05 -16.04
N PHE A 159 -1.50 12.46 -14.83
CA PHE A 159 -2.22 12.94 -13.65
C PHE A 159 -1.74 14.35 -13.26
N ILE A 160 -0.43 14.55 -13.12
CA ILE A 160 0.17 15.84 -12.78
C ILE A 160 -0.15 16.90 -13.84
N ASP A 161 -0.08 16.53 -15.12
CA ASP A 161 -0.45 17.41 -16.23
C ASP A 161 -1.92 17.82 -16.16
N SER A 162 -2.82 16.92 -15.74
CA SER A 162 -4.23 17.24 -15.55
C SER A 162 -4.46 18.22 -14.38
N MET A 163 -3.72 18.07 -13.28
CA MET A 163 -3.78 19.00 -12.15
C MET A 163 -3.24 20.39 -12.51
N ASN A 164 -2.12 20.45 -13.22
CA ASN A 164 -1.50 21.72 -13.65
C ASN A 164 -2.36 22.48 -14.68
N LYS A 165 -3.23 21.80 -15.41
CA LYS A 165 -4.18 22.41 -16.36
C LYS A 165 -5.48 22.89 -15.73
N GLN A 166 -5.75 22.56 -14.46
CA GLN A 166 -6.90 23.13 -13.76
C GLN A 166 -6.58 24.61 -13.44
N PRO A 167 -7.40 25.58 -13.91
CA PRO A 167 -7.19 26.96 -13.55
C PRO A 167 -7.34 27.11 -12.04
N THR A 168 -6.42 27.85 -11.40
CA THR A 168 -6.53 28.30 -10.02
C THR A 168 -7.75 29.22 -9.89
N ASN A 169 -8.95 28.65 -9.77
CA ASN A 169 -10.16 29.42 -9.56
C ASN A 169 -10.26 29.81 -8.09
N GLY A 170 -10.15 31.11 -7.82
CA GLY A 170 -10.74 31.71 -6.63
C GLY A 170 -9.75 32.42 -5.72
N SER A 171 -9.43 33.66 -6.06
CA SER A 171 -9.17 34.72 -5.08
C SER A 171 -10.14 34.61 -3.90
N VAL A 172 -9.61 34.42 -2.69
CA VAL A 172 -10.34 34.71 -1.45
C VAL A 172 -10.63 36.21 -1.45
N GLN A 173 -11.86 36.60 -1.81
CA GLN A 173 -12.37 37.91 -1.44
C GLN A 173 -12.69 37.87 0.06
N VAL A 174 -11.83 38.51 0.83
CA VAL A 174 -12.10 38.87 2.22
C VAL A 174 -13.17 39.96 2.19
N ALA A 175 -14.34 39.64 2.73
CA ALA A 175 -15.35 40.64 3.13
C ALA A 175 -15.07 41.08 4.57
#